data_AF-A0A381U101-F1
#
_entry.id   AF-A0A381U101-F1
#
_cell.length_a   1.000
_cell.length_b   1.000
_cell.length_c   1.000
_cell.angle_alpha   90.00
_cell.angle_beta   90.00
_cell.angle_gamma   90.00
#
_symmetry.space_group_name_H-M   'P 1'
#
loop_
_entity.id
_entity.type
_entity.pdbx_description
1 polymer ?
#
loop_
_entity_poly.entity_id
_entity_poly.type
_entity_poly.pdbx_seq_one_letter_code
_entity_poly.pdbx_strand_id
1 'polypeptide(L)'
;PCRDRLALLTRSFFSLSGDKRRLAGLIRRDINALSDAARSELIGRYQAALPNQIQAIIDDGIQSGELNGRDPRLLAWSFIAIVETLLSRYGDEVLNEVEAKLDFVVDLFMNGAAVQLQETPIP
;
A
#
# COMPACT_ATOMS: atom_id res chain seq x y z
N PRO A 1 -11.55 11.23 -2.34
CA PRO A 1 -11.17 10.65 -1.02
C PRO A 1 -9.86 9.86 -1.13
N CYS A 2 -9.03 9.86 -0.09
CA CYS A 2 -7.81 9.08 0.01
C CYS A 2 -8.10 7.59 -0.21
N ARG A 3 -9.16 7.07 0.45
CA ARG A 3 -9.64 5.69 0.28
C ARG A 3 -9.82 5.30 -1.18
N ASP A 4 -10.57 6.08 -1.95
CA ASP A 4 -10.91 5.76 -3.34
C ASP A 4 -9.67 5.78 -4.26
N ARG A 5 -8.75 6.72 -3.99
CA ARG A 5 -7.49 6.83 -4.75
C ARG A 5 -6.57 5.64 -4.48
N LEU A 6 -6.45 5.23 -3.22
CA LEU A 6 -5.72 4.02 -2.84
C LEU A 6 -6.38 2.78 -3.45
N ALA A 7 -7.71 2.69 -3.42
CA ALA A 7 -8.44 1.57 -4.00
C ALA A 7 -8.23 1.46 -5.52
N LEU A 8 -8.31 2.58 -6.24
CA LEU A 8 -8.09 2.61 -7.70
C LEU A 8 -6.68 2.17 -8.08
N LEU A 9 -5.68 2.65 -7.34
CA LEU A 9 -4.27 2.31 -7.57
C LEU A 9 -4.01 0.81 -7.29
N THR A 10 -4.52 0.29 -6.17
CA THR A 10 -4.37 -1.12 -5.81
C THR A 10 -5.12 -2.05 -6.76
N ARG A 11 -6.33 -1.68 -7.21
CA ARG A 11 -7.09 -2.42 -8.23
C ARG A 11 -6.30 -2.53 -9.55
N SER A 12 -5.71 -1.42 -9.99
CA SER A 12 -4.87 -1.39 -11.18
C SER A 12 -3.66 -2.31 -11.05
N PHE A 13 -3.03 -2.32 -9.86
CA PHE A 13 -1.93 -3.22 -9.56
C PHE A 13 -2.35 -4.70 -9.55
N PHE A 14 -3.48 -5.05 -8.94
CA PHE A 14 -3.99 -6.43 -8.95
C PHE A 14 -4.42 -6.90 -10.35
N SER A 15 -4.78 -5.98 -11.24
CA SER A 15 -5.12 -6.26 -12.64
C SER A 15 -3.90 -6.54 -13.52
N LEU A 16 -2.67 -6.31 -13.03
CA LEU A 16 -1.46 -6.69 -13.75
C LEU A 16 -1.32 -8.21 -13.85
N SER A 17 -0.73 -8.68 -14.94
CA SER A 17 -0.35 -10.10 -15.11
C SER A 17 0.45 -10.61 -13.91
N GLY A 18 0.27 -11.89 -13.54
CA GLY A 18 0.95 -12.52 -12.41
C GLY A 18 2.47 -12.33 -12.42
N ASP A 19 3.12 -12.37 -13.59
CA ASP A 19 4.56 -12.18 -13.73
C ASP A 19 5.02 -10.76 -13.35
N LYS A 20 4.26 -9.73 -13.76
CA LYS A 20 4.53 -8.34 -13.37
C LYS A 20 4.37 -8.13 -11.87
N ARG A 21 3.36 -8.74 -11.25
CA ARG A 21 3.14 -8.68 -9.79
C ARG A 21 4.26 -9.39 -9.02
N ARG A 22 4.66 -10.58 -9.49
CA ARG A 22 5.80 -11.33 -8.92
C ARG A 22 7.10 -10.54 -9.03
N LEU A 23 7.37 -9.93 -10.18
CA LEU A 23 8.56 -9.11 -10.39
C LEU A 23 8.61 -7.93 -9.39
N ALA A 24 7.49 -7.26 -9.16
CA ALA A 24 7.41 -6.18 -8.16
C ALA A 24 7.72 -6.68 -6.74
N GLY A 25 7.20 -7.86 -6.36
CA GLY A 25 7.50 -8.47 -5.06
C GLY A 25 8.95 -8.94 -4.90
N LEU A 26 9.55 -9.48 -5.97
CA LEU A 26 10.95 -9.93 -5.99
C LEU A 26 11.92 -8.76 -5.82
N ILE A 27 11.68 -7.64 -6.51
CA ILE A 27 12.48 -6.42 -6.38
C ILE A 27 12.60 -6.00 -4.91
N ARG A 28 11.54 -6.12 -4.12
CA ARG A 28 11.56 -5.75 -2.71
C ARG A 28 12.20 -6.79 -1.80
N ARG A 29 12.00 -8.09 -2.05
CA ARG A 29 12.62 -9.16 -1.26
C ARG A 29 14.13 -9.22 -1.45
N ASP A 30 14.57 -9.12 -2.69
CA ASP A 30 15.97 -9.35 -3.07
C ASP A 30 16.77 -8.05 -3.21
N ILE A 31 16.17 -6.89 -2.88
CA ILE A 31 16.85 -5.60 -2.91
C ILE A 31 18.14 -5.61 -2.08
N ASN A 32 18.14 -6.42 -1.02
CA ASN A 32 19.26 -6.56 -0.12
C ASN A 32 20.39 -7.47 -0.66
N ALA A 33 20.11 -8.28 -1.68
CA ALA A 33 21.09 -9.14 -2.36
C ALA A 33 21.80 -8.44 -3.53
N LEU A 34 21.34 -7.26 -3.94
CA LEU A 34 21.96 -6.46 -5.00
C LEU A 34 23.19 -5.71 -4.48
N SER A 35 24.15 -5.46 -5.38
CA SER A 35 25.26 -4.53 -5.13
C SER A 35 24.74 -3.11 -4.86
N ASP A 36 25.49 -2.30 -4.12
CA ASP A 36 25.03 -0.96 -3.70
C ASP A 36 24.64 -0.03 -4.87
N ALA A 37 25.35 -0.13 -6.00
CA ALA A 37 25.05 0.64 -7.20
C ALA A 37 23.74 0.18 -7.86
N ALA A 38 23.57 -1.13 -8.07
CA ALA A 38 22.35 -1.70 -8.65
C ALA A 38 21.14 -1.51 -7.71
N ARG A 39 21.37 -1.63 -6.40
CA ARG A 39 20.38 -1.34 -5.37
C ARG A 39 19.93 0.12 -5.43
N SER A 40 20.85 1.08 -5.49
CA SER A 40 20.51 2.51 -5.49
C SER A 40 19.73 2.91 -6.74
N GLU A 41 20.12 2.41 -7.92
CA GLU A 41 19.39 2.68 -9.16
C GLU A 41 17.98 2.06 -9.14
N LEU A 42 17.87 0.80 -8.71
CA LEU A 42 16.59 0.09 -8.64
C LEU A 42 15.66 0.71 -7.58
N ILE A 43 16.19 1.07 -6.41
CA ILE A 43 15.46 1.80 -5.36
C ILE A 43 14.96 3.13 -5.90
N GLY A 44 15.79 3.91 -6.59
CA GLY A 44 15.41 5.21 -7.12
C GLY A 44 14.24 5.11 -8.11
N ARG A 45 14.31 4.15 -9.05
CA ARG A 45 13.23 3.91 -10.03
C ARG A 45 11.97 3.33 -9.38
N TYR A 46 12.13 2.42 -8.42
CA TYR A 46 11.01 1.81 -7.70
C TYR A 46 10.28 2.82 -6.81
N GLN A 47 11.03 3.61 -6.02
CA GLN A 47 10.48 4.66 -5.16
C GLN A 47 9.71 5.72 -5.95
N ALA A 48 10.27 6.15 -7.09
CA ALA A 48 9.60 7.09 -7.98
C ALA A 48 8.29 6.56 -8.57
N ALA A 49 8.18 5.24 -8.77
CA ALA A 49 7.04 4.64 -9.47
C ALA A 49 5.82 4.36 -8.57
N LEU A 50 6.01 3.92 -7.31
CA LEU A 50 4.88 3.42 -6.51
C LEU A 50 4.83 3.98 -5.08
N PRO A 51 5.88 3.89 -4.24
CA PRO A 51 5.87 4.49 -2.90
C PRO A 51 5.59 5.98 -2.89
N ASN A 52 6.19 6.75 -3.80
CA ASN A 52 5.99 8.20 -3.84
C ASN A 52 4.54 8.58 -4.20
N GLN A 53 3.90 7.83 -5.10
CA GLN A 53 2.50 8.07 -5.47
C GLN A 53 1.55 7.76 -4.31
N ILE A 54 1.77 6.64 -3.62
CA ILE A 54 0.99 6.26 -2.43
C ILE A 54 1.21 7.29 -1.31
N GLN A 55 2.45 7.71 -1.08
CA GLN A 55 2.77 8.74 -0.09
C GLN A 55 2.06 10.06 -0.39
N ALA A 56 2.01 10.50 -1.65
CA ALA A 56 1.28 11.71 -2.02
C ALA A 56 -0.23 11.59 -1.74
N ILE A 57 -0.84 10.44 -2.05
CA ILE A 57 -2.26 10.18 -1.73
C ILE A 57 -2.51 10.21 -0.22
N ILE A 58 -1.59 9.67 0.57
CA ILE A 58 -1.66 9.66 2.04
C ILE A 58 -1.49 11.06 2.61
N ASP A 59 -0.55 11.84 2.08
CA ASP A 59 -0.31 13.22 2.52
C ASP A 59 -1.57 14.08 2.29
N ASP A 60 -2.21 13.96 1.13
CA ASP A 60 -3.49 14.60 0.85
C ASP A 60 -4.60 14.13 1.83
N GLY A 61 -4.60 12.84 2.19
CA GLY A 61 -5.53 12.27 3.17
C GLY A 61 -5.31 12.81 4.59
N ILE A 62 -4.07 13.07 4.98
CA ILE A 62 -3.71 13.70 6.26
C ILE A 62 -4.14 15.17 6.26
N GLN A 63 -3.81 15.91 5.21
CA GLN A 63 -4.15 17.33 5.09
C GLN A 63 -5.66 17.59 5.10
N SER A 64 -6.45 16.66 4.54
CA SER A 64 -7.91 16.71 4.56
C SER A 64 -8.56 16.18 5.83
N GLY A 65 -7.78 15.62 6.76
CA GLY A 65 -8.27 15.03 8.02
C GLY A 65 -8.91 13.64 7.88
N GLU A 66 -8.83 13.00 6.71
CA GLU A 66 -9.31 11.63 6.48
C GLU A 66 -8.40 10.60 7.19
N LEU A 67 -7.10 10.88 7.25
CA LEU A 67 -6.10 10.07 7.94
C LEU A 67 -5.53 10.81 9.16
N ASN A 68 -5.12 10.05 10.18
CA ASN A 68 -4.36 10.61 11.30
C ASN A 68 -3.03 11.17 10.80
N GLY A 69 -2.57 12.31 11.36
CA GLY A 69 -1.31 12.98 11.02
C GLY A 69 -0.03 12.26 11.46
N ARG A 70 0.05 10.95 11.26
CA ARG A 70 1.29 10.16 11.41
C ARG A 70 2.20 10.38 10.20
N ASP A 71 3.44 9.90 10.29
CA ASP A 71 4.42 10.01 9.21
C ASP A 71 3.89 9.41 7.88
N PRO A 72 3.72 10.21 6.81
CA PRO A 72 3.13 9.76 5.54
C PRO A 72 3.93 8.66 4.86
N ARG A 73 5.26 8.71 5.00
CA ARG A 73 6.16 7.73 4.40
C ARG A 73 5.97 6.37 5.07
N LEU A 74 5.96 6.31 6.40
CA LEU A 74 5.72 5.09 7.15
C LEU A 74 4.35 4.47 6.81
N LEU A 75 3.31 5.28 6.68
CA LEU A 75 1.99 4.82 6.26
C LEU A 75 2.01 4.25 4.83
N ALA A 76 2.71 4.89 3.90
CA ALA A 76 2.85 4.37 2.53
C ALA A 76 3.55 3.00 2.51
N TRP A 77 4.64 2.84 3.27
CA TRP A 77 5.33 1.57 3.38
C TRP A 77 4.48 0.47 4.02
N SER A 78 3.65 0.84 5.00
CA SER A 78 2.71 -0.08 5.66
C SER A 78 1.63 -0.55 4.70
N PHE A 79 1.03 0.37 3.92
CA PHE A 79 0.04 0.03 2.89
C PHE A 79 0.61 -0.95 1.86
N ILE A 80 1.82 -0.69 1.35
CA ILE A 80 2.48 -1.58 0.39
C ILE A 80 2.72 -2.96 1.01
N ALA A 81 3.15 -3.04 2.28
CA ALA A 81 3.39 -4.32 2.95
C ALA A 81 2.11 -5.17 2.99
N ILE A 82 0.95 -4.57 3.30
CA ILE A 82 -0.35 -5.25 3.31
C ILE A 82 -0.67 -5.82 1.91
N VAL A 83 -0.51 -5.01 0.86
CA VAL A 83 -0.72 -5.45 -0.54
C VAL A 83 0.16 -6.66 -0.88
N GLU A 84 1.45 -6.60 -0.52
CA GLU A 84 2.41 -7.67 -0.80
C GLU A 84 2.08 -8.98 -0.09
N THR A 85 1.57 -8.92 1.15
CA THR A 85 1.12 -10.10 1.88
C THR A 85 0.03 -10.85 1.11
N LEU A 86 -0.88 -10.14 0.45
CA LEU A 86 -1.95 -10.73 -0.36
C LEU A 86 -1.49 -11.27 -1.71
N LEU A 87 -0.26 -10.99 -2.15
CA LEU A 87 0.33 -11.61 -3.34
C LEU A 87 0.97 -12.98 -3.05
N SER A 88 1.02 -13.38 -1.78
CA SER A 88 1.50 -14.71 -1.43
C SER A 88 0.53 -15.79 -1.88
N ARG A 89 1.03 -17.01 -2.07
CA ARG A 89 0.20 -18.18 -2.36
C ARG A 89 -0.92 -18.35 -1.32
N TYR A 90 -0.61 -18.16 -0.04
CA TYR A 90 -1.59 -18.24 1.03
C TYR A 90 -2.66 -17.13 0.91
N GLY A 91 -2.25 -15.92 0.50
CA GLY A 91 -3.17 -14.83 0.18
C GLY A 91 -4.13 -15.18 -0.97
N ASP A 92 -3.64 -15.81 -2.03
CA ASP A 92 -4.47 -16.33 -3.13
C ASP A 92 -5.43 -17.44 -2.69
N GLU A 93 -4.99 -18.31 -1.76
CA GLU A 93 -5.81 -19.41 -1.23
C GLU A 93 -6.96 -18.92 -0.33
N VAL A 94 -6.72 -17.88 0.48
CA VAL A 94 -7.72 -17.33 1.43
C VAL A 94 -8.64 -16.31 0.76
N LEU A 95 -8.10 -15.43 -0.09
CA LEU A 95 -8.85 -14.40 -0.80
C LEU A 95 -8.57 -14.54 -2.30
N ASN A 96 -9.34 -15.37 -3.00
CA ASN A 96 -9.08 -15.66 -4.41
C ASN A 96 -9.59 -14.58 -5.40
N GLU A 97 -10.50 -13.71 -4.95
CA GLU A 97 -11.07 -12.64 -5.77
C GLU A 97 -10.31 -11.32 -5.60
N VAL A 98 -10.09 -10.61 -6.72
CA VAL A 98 -9.39 -9.31 -6.73
C VAL A 98 -10.12 -8.27 -5.87
N GLU A 99 -11.45 -8.24 -5.94
CA GLU A 99 -12.26 -7.29 -5.15
C GLU A 99 -12.17 -7.61 -3.65
N ALA A 100 -12.25 -8.88 -3.26
CA ALA A 100 -12.11 -9.29 -1.86
C ALA A 100 -10.73 -8.92 -1.30
N LYS A 101 -9.65 -9.07 -2.08
CA LYS A 101 -8.32 -8.60 -1.70
C LYS A 101 -8.27 -7.08 -1.57
N LEU A 102 -8.85 -6.38 -2.54
CA LEU A 102 -8.87 -4.91 -2.56
C LEU A 102 -9.55 -4.36 -1.31
N ASP A 103 -10.75 -4.84 -1.02
CA ASP A 103 -11.53 -4.44 0.15
C ASP A 103 -10.75 -4.74 1.43
N PHE A 104 -10.16 -5.93 1.54
CA PHE A 104 -9.34 -6.31 2.70
C PHE A 104 -8.16 -5.34 2.92
N VAL A 105 -7.39 -5.02 1.88
CA VAL A 105 -6.23 -4.10 2.01
C VAL A 105 -6.70 -2.72 2.46
N VAL A 106 -7.69 -2.18 1.75
CA VAL A 106 -8.15 -0.81 1.95
C VAL A 106 -8.77 -0.67 3.34
N ASP A 107 -9.65 -1.58 3.73
CA ASP A 107 -10.33 -1.52 5.02
C ASP A 107 -9.34 -1.76 6.17
N LEU A 108 -8.42 -2.71 6.06
CA LEU A 108 -7.39 -2.94 7.08
C LEU A 108 -6.52 -1.69 7.30
N PHE A 109 -6.11 -1.04 6.20
CA PHE A 109 -5.32 0.18 6.28
C PHE A 109 -6.13 1.34 6.86
N MET A 110 -7.32 1.61 6.33
CA MET A 110 -8.15 2.74 6.76
C MET A 110 -8.56 2.58 8.22
N ASN A 111 -8.96 1.38 8.68
CA ASN A 111 -9.33 1.16 10.07
C ASN A 111 -8.15 1.37 11.04
N GLY A 112 -6.92 1.15 10.59
CA GLY A 112 -5.71 1.40 11.39
C GLY A 112 -5.17 2.83 11.31
N ALA A 113 -5.46 3.55 10.23
CA ALA A 113 -4.86 4.85 9.92
C ALA A 113 -5.82 6.05 10.01
N ALA A 114 -7.13 5.83 9.88
CA ALA A 114 -8.15 6.89 9.90
C ALA A 114 -8.31 7.53 11.28
N VAL A 115 -8.71 8.81 11.29
CA VAL A 115 -9.07 9.50 12.53
C VAL A 115 -10.30 8.82 13.12
N GLN A 116 -10.16 8.26 14.33
CA GLN A 116 -11.31 7.80 15.07
C GLN A 116 -12.06 9.03 15.58
N LEU A 117 -13.24 9.28 15.03
CA LEU A 117 -14.19 10.21 15.65
C LEU A 117 -14.56 9.61 17.01
N GLN A 118 -13.92 10.06 18.08
CA GLN A 118 -14.36 9.70 19.42
C GLN A 118 -15.77 10.26 19.60
N GLU A 119 -16.76 9.37 19.69
CA GLU A 119 -18.05 9.72 20.27
C GLU A 119 -17.78 10.21 21.69
N THR A 120 -17.94 11.51 21.90
CA THR A 120 -17.83 12.10 23.24
C THR A 120 -18.97 11.51 24.05
N PRO A 121 -18.74 10.89 25.24
CA PRO A 121 -19.84 10.47 26.08
C PRO A 121 -20.65 11.72 26.44
N ILE A 122 -21.94 11.68 26.12
CA ILE A 122 -22.89 12.72 26.55
C ILE A 122 -22.87 12.73 28.09
N PRO A 123 -22.62 13.88 28.74
CA PRO A 123 -22.48 13.99 30.19
C PRO A 123 -23.74 13.59 30.96
#